data_AF-A0A9E1HXN8-F1
#
_entry.id   AF-A0A9E1HXN8-F1
#
_cell.length_a   1.000
_cell.length_b   1.000
_cell.length_c   1.000
_cell.angle_alpha   90.00
_cell.angle_beta   90.00
_cell.angle_gamma   90.00
#
_symmetry.space_group_name_H-M   'P 1'
#
loop_
_entity.id
_entity.type
_entity.pdbx_description
1 polymer ?
#
loop_
_entity_poly.entity_id
_entity_poly.type
_entity_poly.pdbx_seq_one_letter_code
_entity_poly.pdbx_strand_id
1 'polypeptide(L)'
;MTVTQEKRRLKMLFYTWMIKNHLKDNSAKGLLARSMKAEGNGFPKRRRLKTLVGYLEHRGASQEVMDALVECWEEYENHERESHRTEAG
;
A
#
# COMPACT_ATOMS: atom_id res chain seq x y z
N MET A 1 -2.10 5.25 34.16
CA MET A 1 -3.31 5.68 33.46
C MET A 1 -3.16 7.19 33.31
N THR A 2 -2.89 7.79 32.16
CA THR A 2 -3.51 7.67 30.84
C THR A 2 -2.50 8.24 29.83
N VAL A 3 -1.98 7.41 28.93
CA VAL A 3 -1.26 7.94 27.77
C VAL A 3 -2.31 8.11 26.68
N THR A 4 -2.96 9.27 26.73
CA THR A 4 -3.78 9.83 25.66
C THR A 4 -2.87 10.11 24.47
N GLN A 5 -2.50 9.08 23.72
CA GLN A 5 -2.00 9.24 22.36
C GLN A 5 -3.20 9.09 21.46
N GLU A 6 -3.96 10.18 21.40
CA GLU A 6 -4.52 10.74 20.19
C GLU A 6 -4.10 9.90 18.97
N LYS A 7 -5.06 9.15 18.43
CA LYS A 7 -4.96 8.52 17.13
C LYS A 7 -4.65 9.65 16.14
N ARG A 8 -3.37 10.01 15.99
CA ARG A 8 -2.84 10.48 14.71
C ARG A 8 -3.26 9.36 13.78
N ARG A 9 -4.36 9.56 13.05
CA ARG A 9 -4.67 8.84 11.82
C ARG A 9 -3.49 9.14 10.90
N LEU A 10 -2.37 8.46 11.16
CA LEU A 10 -1.17 8.46 10.36
C LEU A 10 -1.63 7.83 9.07
N LYS A 11 -2.11 8.69 8.17
CA LYS A 11 -2.43 8.47 6.77
C LYS A 11 -1.65 7.25 6.28
N MET A 12 -2.30 6.09 6.30
CA MET A 12 -1.62 4.79 6.44
C MET A 12 -0.76 4.63 5.19
N LEU A 13 0.54 4.36 5.30
CA LEU A 13 1.36 4.23 4.09
C LEU A 13 0.80 3.09 3.23
N PHE A 14 0.75 3.27 1.91
CA PHE A 14 0.34 2.23 0.95
C PHE A 14 1.04 0.89 1.24
N TYR A 15 2.34 0.95 1.56
CA TYR A 15 3.14 -0.20 2.01
C TYR A 15 2.50 -0.93 3.22
N THR A 16 2.11 -0.18 4.25
CA THR A 16 1.49 -0.73 5.45
C THR A 16 0.10 -1.29 5.15
N TRP A 17 -0.69 -0.58 4.34
CA TRP A 17 -2.02 -1.02 3.93
C TRP A 17 -1.95 -2.32 3.12
N MET A 18 -1.01 -2.41 2.17
CA MET A 18 -0.85 -3.59 1.34
C MET A 18 -0.39 -4.81 2.14
N ILE A 19 0.59 -4.65 3.03
CA ILE A 19 1.02 -5.76 3.91
C ILE A 19 -0.11 -6.18 4.85
N LYS A 20 -0.93 -5.24 5.33
CA LYS A 20 -2.02 -5.58 6.25
C LYS A 20 -3.15 -6.36 5.54
N ASN A 21 -3.52 -5.96 4.32
CA ASN A 21 -4.66 -6.53 3.61
C ASN A 21 -4.29 -7.73 2.72
N HIS A 22 -3.14 -7.71 2.06
CA HIS A 22 -2.82 -8.68 1.00
C HIS A 22 -1.68 -9.65 1.36
N LEU A 23 -0.99 -9.54 2.50
CA LEU A 23 0.15 -10.40 2.83
C LEU A 23 -0.17 -11.91 2.82
N LYS A 24 -1.40 -12.28 3.17
CA LYS A 24 -1.85 -13.68 3.19
C LYS A 24 -2.51 -14.13 1.88
N ASP A 25 -2.60 -13.24 0.90
CA ASP A 25 -3.22 -13.54 -0.38
C ASP A 25 -2.28 -14.37 -1.26
N ASN A 26 -2.84 -15.30 -2.03
CA ASN A 26 -2.11 -16.10 -3.02
C ASN A 26 -2.20 -15.50 -4.43
N SER A 27 -2.86 -14.36 -4.60
CA SER A 27 -2.88 -13.59 -5.83
C SER A 27 -1.56 -12.83 -6.09
N ALA A 28 -1.47 -12.21 -7.28
CA ALA A 28 -0.38 -11.28 -7.61
C ALA A 28 -0.24 -10.13 -6.59
N LYS A 29 -1.36 -9.69 -5.98
CA LYS A 29 -1.38 -8.67 -4.90
C LYS A 29 -0.63 -9.18 -3.66
N GLY A 30 -0.82 -10.44 -3.30
CA GLY A 30 -0.12 -11.04 -2.17
C GLY A 30 1.35 -11.34 -2.44
N LEU A 31 1.71 -11.70 -3.68
CA LEU A 31 3.10 -11.80 -4.12
C LEU A 31 3.82 -10.45 -4.00
N LEU A 32 3.16 -9.37 -4.45
CA LEU A 32 3.66 -8.01 -4.34
C LEU A 32 3.83 -7.59 -2.87
N ALA A 33 2.86 -7.87 -2.00
CA ALA A 33 2.93 -7.55 -0.57
C ALA A 33 4.09 -8.27 0.13
N ARG A 34 4.29 -9.56 -0.18
CA ARG A 34 5.41 -10.34 0.35
C ARG A 34 6.75 -9.79 -0.16
N SER A 35 6.83 -9.43 -1.44
CA SER A 35 8.04 -8.87 -2.06
C SER A 35 8.42 -7.53 -1.43
N MET A 36 7.44 -6.64 -1.24
CA MET A 36 7.64 -5.38 -0.51
C MET A 36 8.11 -5.62 0.92
N LYS A 37 7.50 -6.58 1.63
CA LYS A 37 7.90 -6.92 3.00
C LYS A 37 9.32 -7.46 3.07
N ALA A 38 9.71 -8.30 2.11
CA ALA A 38 11.06 -8.86 2.01
C ALA A 38 12.11 -7.77 1.72
N GLU A 39 11.77 -6.80 0.87
CA GLU A 39 12.61 -5.63 0.57
C GLU A 39 12.74 -4.66 1.75
N GLY A 40 11.70 -4.55 2.59
CA GLY A 40 11.72 -3.78 3.83
C GLY A 40 12.07 -2.29 3.63
N ASN A 41 13.34 -1.93 3.85
CA ASN A 41 13.84 -0.55 3.70
C ASN A 41 14.40 -0.25 2.30
N GLY A 42 14.67 -1.26 1.46
CA GLY A 42 15.07 -1.06 0.07
C GLY A 42 13.91 -0.62 -0.82
N PHE A 43 12.67 -0.91 -0.40
CA PHE A 43 11.49 -0.57 -1.18
C PHE A 43 11.21 0.95 -1.14
N PRO A 44 10.98 1.61 -2.30
CA PRO A 44 10.66 3.03 -2.33
C PRO A 44 9.28 3.29 -1.71
N LYS A 45 9.24 3.57 -0.41
CA LYS A 45 8.02 3.95 0.34
C LYS A 45 7.45 5.32 -0.05
N ARG A 46 7.98 5.96 -1.10
CA ARG A 46 7.52 7.26 -1.57
C ARG A 46 6.13 7.11 -2.21
N ARG A 47 5.21 7.98 -1.78
CA ARG A 47 3.76 7.97 -2.04
C ARG A 47 3.30 8.16 -3.49
N ARG A 48 4.14 7.96 -4.50
CA ARG A 48 3.74 8.21 -5.88
C ARG A 48 3.67 6.90 -6.64
N LEU A 49 2.48 6.55 -7.15
CA LEU A 49 2.27 5.39 -8.02
C LEU A 49 3.32 5.32 -9.13
N LYS A 50 3.59 6.44 -9.82
CA LYS A 50 4.64 6.51 -10.86
C LYS A 50 6.03 6.05 -10.42
N THR A 51 6.39 6.26 -9.16
CA THR A 51 7.70 5.83 -8.62
C THR A 51 7.69 4.33 -8.34
N LEU A 52 6.56 3.77 -7.92
CA LEU A 52 6.37 2.34 -7.69
C LEU A 52 6.32 1.57 -9.02
N VAL A 53 5.55 2.09 -9.98
CA VAL A 53 5.47 1.61 -11.36
C VAL A 53 6.86 1.57 -11.98
N GLY A 54 7.59 2.70 -12.02
CA GLY A 54 8.94 2.71 -12.58
C GLY A 54 9.94 1.82 -11.84
N TYR A 55 9.76 1.60 -10.53
CA TYR A 55 10.60 0.67 -9.77
C TYR A 55 10.34 -0.79 -10.15
N LEU A 56 9.07 -1.16 -10.29
CA LEU A 56 8.67 -2.50 -10.70
C LEU A 56 9.04 -2.78 -12.16
N GLU A 57 8.85 -1.82 -13.06
CA GLU A 57 9.32 -1.91 -14.46
C GLU A 57 10.83 -2.13 -14.51
N HIS A 58 11.60 -1.37 -13.73
CA HIS A 58 13.06 -1.52 -13.68
C HIS A 58 13.50 -2.89 -13.15
N ARG A 59 12.71 -3.51 -12.26
CA ARG A 59 12.95 -4.89 -11.80
C ARG A 59 12.49 -5.97 -12.77
N GLY A 60 11.86 -5.61 -13.88
CA GLY A 60 11.27 -6.58 -14.80
C GLY A 60 10.06 -7.30 -14.20
N ALA A 61 9.25 -6.59 -13.40
CA ALA A 61 8.00 -7.14 -12.90
C ALA A 61 7.07 -7.52 -14.08
N SER A 62 6.32 -8.60 -13.91
CA SER A 62 5.33 -9.02 -14.90
C SER A 62 4.16 -8.04 -14.95
N GLN A 63 3.49 -7.99 -16.12
CA GLN A 63 2.32 -7.15 -16.34
C GLN A 63 1.23 -7.39 -15.28
N GLU A 64 1.01 -8.63 -14.87
CA GLU A 64 0.05 -8.97 -13.79
C GLU A 64 0.38 -8.31 -12.44
N VAL A 65 1.67 -8.17 -12.10
CA VAL A 65 2.11 -7.49 -10.87
C VAL A 65 1.93 -5.97 -10.99
N MET A 66 2.11 -5.44 -12.20
CA MET A 66 1.88 -4.02 -12.50
C MET A 66 0.39 -3.67 -12.40
N ASP A 67 -0.48 -4.48 -13.01
CA ASP A 67 -1.93 -4.32 -12.91
C ASP A 67 -2.41 -4.46 -11.46
N ALA A 68 -1.90 -5.46 -10.72
CA ALA A 68 -2.18 -5.61 -9.30
C ALA A 68 -1.74 -4.40 -8.46
N LEU A 69 -0.61 -3.76 -8.80
CA LEU A 69 -0.16 -2.55 -8.12
C LEU A 69 -1.14 -1.39 -8.35
N VAL A 70 -1.58 -1.18 -9.59
CA VAL A 70 -2.51 -0.10 -9.96
C VAL A 70 -3.85 -0.31 -9.25
N GLU A 71 -4.40 -1.53 -9.32
CA GLU A 71 -5.67 -1.88 -8.69
C GLU A 71 -5.60 -1.66 -7.15
N CYS A 72 -4.55 -2.17 -6.50
CA CYS A 72 -4.35 -1.93 -5.06
C CYS A 72 -4.21 -0.44 -4.73
N TRP A 73 -3.61 0.36 -5.61
CA TRP A 73 -3.43 1.79 -5.40
C TRP A 73 -4.78 2.53 -5.44
N GLU A 74 -5.64 2.20 -6.40
CA GLU A 74 -6.99 2.74 -6.48
C GLU A 74 -7.84 2.35 -5.26
N GLU A 75 -7.78 1.08 -4.85
CA GLU A 75 -8.46 0.59 -3.63
C GLU A 75 -7.98 1.37 -2.38
N TYR A 76 -6.68 1.60 -2.27
CA TYR A 76 -6.10 2.39 -1.18
C TYR A 76 -6.54 3.86 -1.20
N GLU A 77 -6.55 4.51 -2.38
CA GLU A 77 -7.04 5.89 -2.51
C GLU A 77 -8.52 6.01 -2.18
N ASN A 78 -9.33 5.03 -2.58
CA ASN A 78 -10.74 4.96 -2.24
C ASN A 78 -10.93 4.78 -0.72
N HIS A 79 -10.19 3.87 -0.09
CA HIS A 79 -10.22 3.65 1.36
C HIS A 79 -9.81 4.92 2.14
N GLU A 80 -8.78 5.64 1.68
CA GLU A 80 -8.37 6.92 2.28
C GLU A 80 -9.43 8.01 2.10
N ARG A 81 -10.12 8.04 0.95
CA ARG A 81 -11.21 8.98 0.66
C ARG A 81 -12.46 8.69 1.51
N GLU A 82 -12.83 7.43 1.66
CA GLU A 82 -13.96 7.01 2.50
C GLU A 82 -13.68 7.26 3.98
N SER A 83 -12.46 6.96 4.46
CA SER A 83 -12.06 7.25 5.84
C SER A 83 -12.14 8.74 6.18
N HIS A 84 -11.98 9.64 5.20
CA HIS A 84 -12.14 11.09 5.37
C HIS A 84 -13.61 11.55 5.38
N ARG A 85 -14.55 10.76 4.82
CA ARG A 85 -15.97 11.13 4.70
C ARG A 85 -16.78 10.80 5.94
N THR A 86 -16.35 9.84 6.75
CA THR A 86 -17.08 9.38 7.95
C THR A 86 -16.88 10.26 9.19
N GLU A 87 -16.12 11.36 9.11
CA GLU A 87 -15.90 12.30 10.23
C GLU A 87 -16.58 13.67 10.02
N ALA A 88 -17.44 13.80 9.00
CA ALA A 88 -18.21 15.03 8.72
C ALA A 88 -19.73 14.86 8.95
N GLY A 89 -20.14 13.85 9.72
CA GLY A 89 -21.53 13.59 10.09
C GLY A 89 -21.75 13.75 11.58
#